data_AF-A0A1G5ZAD9-F1
#
_entry.id   AF-A0A1G5ZAD9-F1
#
_cell.length_a   1.000
_cell.length_b   1.000
_cell.length_c   1.000
_cell.angle_alpha   90.00
_cell.angle_beta   90.00
_cell.angle_gamma   90.00
#
_symmetry.space_group_name_H-M   'P 1'
#
loop_
_entity.id
_entity.type
_entity.pdbx_description
1 polymer ?
#
loop_
_entity_poly.entity_id
_entity_poly.type
_entity_poly.pdbx_seq_one_letter_code
_entity_poly.pdbx_strand_id
1 'polypeptide(L)'
;MKIKSSLLIGTACIAVFACQTNKYTEQDRITSTKNLNSFVDSVEMAVKASPTHDWSVIDSRFDSLESRADKVYKDLKAESTEVDLIETRYDTVIENAKRTEENFQKTAEMHLQNVEKWWETTAKEPTAKRAITIANIESTTKESLNWLEKNFNNLKEESREKYNKFISEMGKI
;
A
#
# COMPACT_ATOMS: atom_id res chain seq x y z
N MET A 1 1.90 -61.26 -55.89
CA MET A 1 2.98 -62.00 -55.22
C MET A 1 3.41 -61.16 -54.02
N LYS A 2 3.23 -61.68 -52.79
CA LYS A 2 3.54 -60.98 -51.52
C LYS A 2 5.01 -61.18 -51.20
N ILE A 3 5.74 -60.11 -50.88
CA ILE A 3 6.95 -60.20 -50.06
C ILE A 3 6.80 -59.19 -48.94
N LYS A 4 6.66 -59.73 -47.73
CA LYS A 4 6.71 -59.02 -46.46
C LYS A 4 8.17 -58.85 -46.10
N SER A 5 8.60 -57.63 -45.82
CA SER A 5 9.84 -57.36 -45.11
C SER A 5 9.56 -56.33 -44.02
N SER A 6 9.24 -56.83 -42.84
CA SER A 6 9.27 -56.07 -41.60
C SER A 6 10.73 -55.93 -41.17
N LEU A 7 11.23 -54.70 -41.09
CA LEU A 7 12.44 -54.37 -40.36
C LEU A 7 12.08 -53.31 -39.31
N LEU A 8 11.82 -53.79 -38.10
CA LEU A 8 11.99 -53.03 -36.87
C LEU A 8 13.50 -52.84 -36.66
N ILE A 9 13.91 -51.65 -36.22
CA ILE A 9 14.94 -51.37 -35.21
C ILE A 9 15.28 -49.87 -35.31
N GLY A 10 15.21 -49.17 -34.18
CA GLY A 10 15.95 -47.93 -34.01
C GLY A 10 15.15 -46.70 -33.60
N THR A 11 14.18 -46.83 -32.70
CA THR A 11 13.71 -45.67 -31.93
C THR A 11 14.84 -45.24 -31.00
N ALA A 12 15.74 -44.39 -31.51
CA ALA A 12 16.65 -43.63 -30.67
C ALA A 12 15.79 -42.65 -29.86
N CYS A 13 15.35 -43.09 -28.68
CA CYS A 13 14.95 -42.19 -27.61
C CYS A 13 16.20 -41.40 -27.22
N ILE A 14 16.48 -40.32 -27.95
CA ILE A 14 17.29 -39.23 -27.43
C ILE A 14 16.44 -38.63 -26.32
N ALA A 15 16.62 -39.17 -25.11
CA ALA A 15 16.25 -38.50 -23.89
C ALA A 15 17.08 -37.22 -23.85
N VAL A 16 16.55 -36.16 -24.44
CA VAL A 16 17.01 -34.80 -24.17
C VAL A 16 16.60 -34.52 -22.73
N PHE A 17 17.42 -34.97 -21.78
CA PHE A 17 17.53 -34.29 -20.50
C PHE A 17 18.12 -32.92 -20.80
N ALA A 18 17.31 -32.05 -21.39
CA ALA A 18 17.49 -30.63 -21.23
C ALA A 18 17.19 -30.36 -19.76
N CYS A 19 18.22 -30.51 -18.91
CA CYS A 19 18.32 -29.63 -17.77
C CYS A 19 18.25 -28.22 -18.34
N GLN A 20 17.04 -27.65 -18.38
CA GLN A 20 16.83 -26.22 -18.57
C GLN A 20 17.49 -25.54 -17.38
N THR A 21 18.81 -25.38 -17.46
CA THR A 21 19.48 -24.29 -16.78
C THR A 21 18.96 -23.06 -17.52
N ASN A 22 17.82 -22.54 -17.08
CA ASN A 22 17.32 -21.25 -17.54
C ASN A 22 18.35 -20.22 -17.09
N LYS A 23 19.42 -20.06 -17.89
CA LYS A 23 20.40 -19.01 -17.69
C LYS A 23 19.69 -17.72 -18.04
N TYR A 24 19.51 -16.88 -17.03
CA TYR A 24 19.07 -15.51 -17.26
C TYR A 24 19.99 -14.82 -18.27
N THR A 25 19.43 -13.87 -18.99
CA THR A 25 20.11 -13.05 -19.99
C THR A 25 20.30 -11.63 -19.49
N GLU A 26 21.16 -10.87 -20.15
CA GLU A 26 21.31 -9.43 -19.87
C GLU A 26 19.99 -8.66 -20.04
N GLN A 27 19.13 -9.11 -20.97
CA GLN A 27 17.81 -8.52 -21.13
C GLN A 27 16.91 -8.78 -19.90
N ASP A 28 17.04 -9.94 -19.24
CA ASP A 28 16.33 -10.22 -17.99
C ASP A 28 16.81 -9.31 -16.86
N ARG A 29 18.11 -8.96 -16.84
CA ARG A 29 18.68 -8.01 -15.88
C ARG A 29 18.03 -6.65 -16.04
N ILE A 30 18.14 -6.06 -17.23
CA ILE A 30 17.54 -4.76 -17.59
C ILE A 30 16.05 -4.73 -17.25
N THR A 31 15.32 -5.81 -17.58
CA THR A 31 13.88 -5.88 -17.36
C THR A 31 13.54 -5.95 -15.87
N SER A 32 14.27 -6.75 -15.10
CA SER A 32 14.02 -6.91 -13.66
C SER A 32 14.33 -5.62 -12.90
N THR A 33 15.44 -4.97 -13.21
CA THR A 33 15.82 -3.67 -12.62
C THR A 33 14.82 -2.59 -12.97
N LYS A 34 14.40 -2.50 -14.24
CA LYS A 34 13.37 -1.55 -14.66
C LYS A 34 12.05 -1.76 -13.92
N ASN A 35 11.61 -3.00 -13.77
CA ASN A 35 10.37 -3.31 -13.06
C ASN A 35 10.43 -2.90 -11.59
N LEU A 36 11.55 -3.19 -10.91
CA LEU A 36 11.77 -2.78 -9.53
C LEU A 36 11.77 -1.25 -9.42
N ASN A 37 12.54 -0.55 -10.26
CA ASN A 37 12.60 0.90 -10.26
C ASN A 37 11.23 1.54 -10.52
N SER A 38 10.50 1.07 -11.54
CA SER A 38 9.15 1.58 -11.85
C SER A 38 8.14 1.31 -10.73
N PHE A 39 8.31 0.22 -9.98
CA PHE A 39 7.48 -0.03 -8.80
C PHE A 39 7.77 1.00 -7.69
N VAL A 40 9.04 1.27 -7.39
CA VAL A 40 9.42 2.31 -6.42
C VAL A 40 8.88 3.68 -6.84
N ASP A 41 8.97 4.03 -8.13
CA ASP A 41 8.41 5.29 -8.65
C ASP A 41 6.88 5.35 -8.44
N SER A 42 6.19 4.23 -8.66
CA SER A 42 4.75 4.13 -8.41
C SER A 42 4.41 4.29 -6.93
N VAL A 43 5.21 3.73 -6.02
CA VAL A 43 5.03 3.90 -4.58
C VAL A 43 5.24 5.36 -4.21
N GLU A 44 6.32 5.99 -4.70
CA GLU A 44 6.61 7.40 -4.42
C GLU A 44 5.47 8.34 -4.87
N MET A 45 4.84 8.06 -6.01
CA MET A 45 3.66 8.80 -6.46
C MET A 45 2.44 8.54 -5.57
N ALA A 46 2.20 7.27 -5.20
CA ALA A 46 1.06 6.89 -4.38
C ALA A 46 1.11 7.56 -3.00
N VAL A 47 2.28 7.59 -2.36
CA VAL A 47 2.46 8.17 -1.01
C VAL A 47 2.35 9.69 -0.97
N LYS A 48 2.47 10.36 -2.13
CA LYS A 48 2.19 11.79 -2.26
C LYS A 48 0.69 12.07 -2.41
N ALA A 49 -0.07 11.12 -2.92
CA ALA A 49 -1.49 11.28 -3.22
C ALA A 49 -2.42 10.92 -2.06
N SER A 50 -2.01 9.95 -1.23
CA SER A 50 -2.76 9.50 -0.05
C SER A 50 -1.82 9.44 1.16
N PRO A 51 -2.30 9.73 2.38
CA PRO A 51 -1.51 9.55 3.59
C PRO A 51 -1.60 8.13 4.17
N THR A 52 -2.48 7.26 3.63
CA THR A 52 -2.68 5.90 4.15
C THR A 52 -2.52 4.87 3.05
N HIS A 53 -1.86 3.76 3.39
CA HIS A 53 -1.51 2.68 2.47
C HIS A 53 -1.53 1.32 3.13
N ASP A 54 -1.75 0.29 2.32
CA ASP A 54 -1.52 -1.09 2.74
C ASP A 54 -0.03 -1.44 2.57
N TRP A 55 0.75 -1.14 3.60
CA TRP A 55 2.18 -1.41 3.60
C TRP A 55 2.50 -2.90 3.43
N SER A 56 1.64 -3.80 3.92
CA SER A 56 1.89 -5.23 3.80
C SER A 56 1.88 -5.69 2.34
N VAL A 57 0.97 -5.14 1.53
CA VAL A 57 0.88 -5.42 0.10
C VAL A 57 2.02 -4.75 -0.67
N ILE A 58 2.39 -3.53 -0.29
CA ILE A 58 3.48 -2.79 -0.94
C ILE A 58 4.83 -3.48 -0.67
N ASP A 59 5.14 -3.80 0.59
CA ASP A 59 6.37 -4.48 1.02
C ASP A 59 6.46 -5.86 0.36
N SER A 60 5.40 -6.68 0.42
CA SER A 60 5.42 -8.00 -0.22
C SER A 60 5.69 -7.94 -1.73
N ARG A 61 5.19 -6.91 -2.41
CA ARG A 61 5.43 -6.73 -3.84
C ARG A 61 6.84 -6.23 -4.13
N PHE A 62 7.37 -5.35 -3.28
CA PHE A 62 8.77 -4.92 -3.37
C PHE A 62 9.71 -6.13 -3.23
N ASP A 63 9.59 -6.88 -2.13
CA ASP A 63 10.41 -8.05 -1.82
C ASP A 63 10.41 -9.07 -2.97
N SER A 64 9.24 -9.29 -3.58
CA SER A 64 9.12 -10.21 -4.71
C SER A 64 9.86 -9.71 -5.96
N LEU A 65 9.88 -8.41 -6.23
CA LEU A 65 10.56 -7.83 -7.39
C LEU A 65 12.07 -7.76 -7.16
N GLU A 66 12.47 -7.39 -5.95
CA GLU A 66 13.87 -7.35 -5.51
C GLU A 66 14.49 -8.74 -5.57
N SER A 67 13.86 -9.75 -4.95
CA SER A 67 14.34 -11.13 -4.98
C SER A 67 14.51 -11.67 -6.40
N ARG A 68 13.64 -11.25 -7.33
CA ARG A 68 13.78 -11.58 -8.76
C ARG A 68 14.99 -10.88 -9.38
N ALA A 69 15.18 -9.59 -9.12
CA ALA A 69 16.33 -8.85 -9.61
C ALA A 69 17.63 -9.47 -9.07
N ASP A 70 17.73 -9.70 -7.77
CA ASP A 70 18.90 -10.31 -7.12
C ASP A 70 19.28 -11.65 -7.73
N LYS A 71 18.29 -12.51 -7.96
CA LYS A 71 18.53 -13.82 -8.58
C LYS A 71 19.12 -13.67 -9.98
N VAL A 72 18.61 -12.73 -10.78
CA VAL A 72 19.12 -12.46 -12.13
C VAL A 72 20.55 -11.95 -12.08
N TYR A 73 20.85 -10.99 -11.21
CA TYR A 73 22.21 -10.45 -11.05
C TYR A 73 23.19 -11.53 -10.58
N LYS A 74 22.79 -12.34 -9.59
CA LYS A 74 23.59 -13.45 -9.07
C LYS A 74 23.91 -14.51 -10.12
N ASP A 75 22.92 -14.92 -10.90
CA ASP A 75 23.10 -15.94 -11.94
C ASP A 75 23.97 -15.43 -13.10
N LEU A 76 23.89 -14.13 -13.41
CA LEU A 76 24.76 -13.45 -14.37
C LEU A 76 26.14 -13.11 -13.80
N LYS A 77 26.34 -13.23 -12.49
CA LYS A 77 27.54 -12.77 -11.77
C LYS A 77 27.83 -11.28 -12.02
N ALA A 78 26.77 -10.48 -12.14
CA ALA A 78 26.85 -9.04 -12.29
C ALA A 78 26.85 -8.35 -10.92
N GLU A 79 27.43 -7.15 -10.84
CA GLU A 79 27.36 -6.30 -9.64
C GLU A 79 25.94 -5.76 -9.46
N SER A 80 25.39 -5.88 -8.24
CA SER A 80 24.01 -5.50 -7.89
C SER A 80 23.85 -4.05 -7.46
N THR A 81 24.87 -3.19 -7.57
CA THR A 81 24.87 -1.79 -7.09
C THR A 81 23.62 -1.00 -7.50
N GLU A 82 23.07 -1.26 -8.68
CA GLU A 82 21.83 -0.61 -9.15
C GLU A 82 20.59 -1.06 -8.37
N VAL A 83 20.51 -2.34 -7.99
CA VAL A 83 19.44 -2.89 -7.15
C VAL A 83 19.56 -2.30 -5.73
N ASP A 84 20.76 -2.31 -5.15
CA ASP A 84 21.02 -1.76 -3.81
C ASP A 84 20.62 -0.27 -3.70
N LEU A 85 20.84 0.51 -4.77
CA LEU A 85 20.40 1.91 -4.84
C LEU A 85 18.87 2.05 -4.90
N ILE A 86 18.19 1.12 -5.58
CA ILE A 86 16.71 1.13 -5.65
C ILE A 86 16.11 0.72 -4.30
N GLU A 87 16.69 -0.27 -3.62
CA GLU A 87 16.33 -0.66 -2.24
C GLU A 87 16.46 0.52 -1.28
N THR A 88 17.62 1.19 -1.28
CA THR A 88 17.85 2.37 -0.44
C THR A 88 16.82 3.47 -0.71
N ARG A 89 16.45 3.67 -1.98
CA ARG A 89 15.42 4.67 -2.36
C ARG A 89 14.04 4.25 -1.86
N TYR A 90 13.69 2.97 -1.98
CA TYR A 90 12.44 2.42 -1.47
C TYR A 90 12.30 2.60 0.03
N ASP A 91 13.33 2.22 0.79
CA ASP A 91 13.36 2.37 2.26
C ASP A 91 13.15 3.82 2.68
N THR A 92 13.83 4.75 2.00
CA THR A 92 13.68 6.18 2.25
C THR A 92 12.25 6.67 1.96
N VAL A 93 11.64 6.19 0.88
CA VAL A 93 10.25 6.54 0.52
C VAL A 93 9.29 6.03 1.60
N ILE A 94 9.46 4.78 2.03
CA ILE A 94 8.58 4.15 3.02
C ILE A 94 8.73 4.79 4.40
N GLU A 95 9.93 5.07 4.86
CA GLU A 95 10.15 5.72 6.15
C GLU A 95 9.44 7.09 6.20
N ASN A 96 9.61 7.89 5.15
CA ASN A 96 8.97 9.20 5.06
C ASN A 96 7.44 9.11 4.97
N ALA A 97 6.93 8.12 4.23
CA ALA A 97 5.50 7.90 4.08
C ALA A 97 4.85 7.40 5.38
N LYS A 98 5.46 6.45 6.08
CA LYS A 98 5.01 5.99 7.41
C LYS A 98 4.99 7.14 8.42
N ARG A 99 6.00 8.02 8.41
CA ARG A 99 6.00 9.24 9.24
C ARG A 99 4.86 10.19 8.89
N THR A 100 4.55 10.32 7.61
CA THR A 100 3.43 11.15 7.11
C THR A 100 2.10 10.57 7.56
N GLU A 101 1.91 9.26 7.45
CA GLU A 101 0.74 8.55 7.96
C GLU A 101 0.57 8.76 9.46
N GLU A 102 1.62 8.56 10.26
CA GLU A 102 1.57 8.77 11.70
C GLU A 102 1.12 10.18 12.08
N ASN A 103 1.66 11.19 11.40
CA ASN A 103 1.26 12.58 11.62
C ASN A 103 -0.20 12.81 11.24
N PHE A 104 -0.65 12.26 10.11
CA PHE A 104 -2.05 12.32 9.70
C PHE A 104 -2.97 11.68 10.75
N GLN A 105 -2.62 10.52 11.30
CA GLN A 105 -3.40 9.85 12.35
C GLN A 105 -3.43 10.65 13.65
N LYS A 106 -2.31 11.27 14.06
CA LYS A 106 -2.28 12.17 15.21
C LYS A 106 -3.20 13.38 15.02
N THR A 107 -3.21 13.97 13.83
CA THR A 107 -4.12 15.09 13.50
C THR A 107 -5.58 14.64 13.52
N ALA A 108 -5.89 13.46 12.98
CA ALA A 108 -7.24 12.90 13.03
C ALA A 108 -7.71 12.67 14.48
N GLU A 109 -6.87 12.08 15.32
CA GLU A 109 -7.20 11.85 16.73
C GLU A 109 -7.41 13.17 17.49
N MET A 110 -6.57 14.19 17.26
CA MET A 110 -6.76 15.51 17.84
C MET A 110 -8.12 16.12 17.46
N HIS A 111 -8.51 16.04 16.19
CA HIS A 111 -9.82 16.55 15.76
C HIS A 111 -10.97 15.74 16.35
N LEU A 112 -10.86 14.41 16.44
CA LEU A 112 -11.86 13.58 17.11
C LEU A 112 -12.00 13.93 18.60
N GLN A 113 -10.89 14.15 19.31
CA GLN A 113 -10.91 14.56 20.72
C GLN A 113 -11.56 15.93 20.94
N ASN A 114 -11.31 16.88 20.02
CA ASN A 114 -11.99 18.19 20.07
C ASN A 114 -13.51 18.03 19.92
N VAL A 115 -13.95 17.20 18.97
CA VAL A 115 -15.38 16.90 18.77
C VAL A 115 -15.97 16.18 19.97
N GLU A 116 -15.27 15.18 20.51
CA GLU A 116 -15.69 14.41 21.68
C GLU A 116 -15.88 15.29 22.90
N LYS A 117 -14.89 16.12 23.23
CA LYS A 117 -14.93 17.01 24.40
C LYS A 117 -16.06 18.05 24.30
N TRP A 118 -16.26 18.60 23.10
CA TRP A 118 -17.40 19.49 22.85
C TRP A 118 -18.71 18.73 23.06
N TRP A 119 -18.83 17.54 22.48
CA TRP A 119 -20.03 16.72 22.58
C TRP A 119 -20.36 16.30 24.03
N GLU A 120 -19.37 15.90 24.83
CA GLU A 120 -19.55 15.57 26.24
C GLU A 120 -20.10 16.73 27.07
N THR A 121 -19.81 17.96 26.66
CA THR A 121 -20.31 19.18 27.29
C THR A 121 -21.73 19.47 26.82
N THR A 122 -21.95 19.46 25.51
CA THR A 122 -23.25 19.74 24.87
C THR A 122 -24.30 18.69 25.19
N ALA A 123 -23.93 17.41 25.27
CA ALA A 123 -24.83 16.30 25.59
C ALA A 123 -25.35 16.32 27.04
N LYS A 124 -24.75 17.12 27.93
CA LYS A 124 -25.26 17.34 29.29
C LYS A 124 -26.30 18.45 29.35
N GLU A 125 -26.44 19.25 28.29
CA GLU A 125 -27.42 20.33 28.25
C GLU A 125 -28.86 19.81 28.07
N PRO A 126 -29.87 20.52 28.62
CA PRO A 126 -31.28 20.24 28.33
C PRO A 126 -31.56 20.31 26.83
N THR A 127 -32.47 19.47 26.32
CA THR A 127 -32.71 19.29 24.87
C THR A 127 -32.89 20.59 24.09
N ALA A 128 -33.69 21.54 24.60
CA ALA A 128 -33.91 22.82 23.92
C ALA A 128 -32.64 23.68 23.83
N LYS A 129 -31.80 23.67 24.87
CA LYS A 129 -30.52 24.39 24.87
C LYS A 129 -29.49 23.68 23.99
N ARG A 130 -29.47 22.35 24.04
CA ARG A 130 -28.61 21.51 23.21
C ARG A 130 -28.82 21.74 21.72
N ALA A 131 -30.07 21.82 21.25
CA ALA A 131 -30.38 22.09 19.85
C ALA A 131 -29.81 23.45 19.40
N ILE A 132 -29.90 24.47 20.25
CA ILE A 132 -29.31 25.80 19.98
C ILE A 132 -27.77 25.74 19.95
N THR A 133 -27.15 24.99 20.87
CA THR A 133 -25.70 24.81 20.91
C THR A 133 -25.17 24.05 19.70
N ILE A 134 -25.89 23.03 19.21
CA ILE A 134 -25.55 22.31 17.97
C ILE A 134 -25.69 23.24 16.77
N ALA A 135 -26.78 24.02 16.69
CA ALA A 135 -26.98 25.00 15.61
C ALA A 135 -25.89 26.09 15.60
N ASN A 136 -25.33 26.41 16.77
CA ASN A 136 -24.24 27.38 16.95
C ASN A 136 -22.93 26.69 17.38
N ILE A 137 -22.59 25.60 16.70
CA ILE A 137 -21.36 24.86 16.96
C ILE A 137 -20.14 25.78 16.99
N GLU A 138 -19.29 25.58 17.99
CA GLU A 138 -18.09 26.39 18.18
C GLU A 138 -17.16 26.27 16.97
N SER A 139 -16.47 27.36 16.62
CA SER A 139 -15.62 27.43 15.42
C SER A 139 -14.57 26.32 15.38
N THR A 140 -13.94 26.01 16.52
CA THR A 140 -12.94 24.94 16.66
C THR A 140 -13.53 23.55 16.42
N THR A 141 -14.74 23.28 16.92
CA THR A 141 -15.44 22.01 16.68
C THR A 141 -15.86 21.89 15.23
N LYS A 142 -16.38 22.98 14.64
CA LYS A 142 -16.74 23.02 13.22
C LYS A 142 -15.53 22.79 12.31
N GLU A 143 -14.40 23.43 12.61
CA GLU A 143 -13.15 23.18 11.90
C GLU A 143 -12.74 21.71 11.98
N SER A 144 -12.85 21.11 13.17
CA SER A 144 -12.53 19.70 13.38
C SER A 144 -13.45 18.76 12.60
N LEU A 145 -14.76 19.01 12.62
CA LEU A 145 -15.73 18.24 11.82
C LEU A 145 -15.47 18.38 10.32
N ASN A 146 -15.24 19.59 9.83
CA ASN A 146 -14.94 19.84 8.42
C ASN A 146 -13.66 19.13 7.98
N TRP A 147 -12.61 19.15 8.83
CA TRP A 147 -11.36 18.46 8.54
C TRP A 147 -11.58 16.95 8.48
N LEU A 148 -12.30 16.37 9.45
CA LEU A 148 -12.60 14.94 9.51
C LEU A 148 -13.44 14.49 8.30
N GLU A 149 -14.46 15.27 7.93
CA GLU A 149 -15.31 15.01 6.76
C GLU A 149 -14.50 15.01 5.47
N LYS A 150 -13.68 16.05 5.25
CA LYS A 150 -12.84 16.18 4.06
C LYS A 150 -11.84 15.03 3.92
N ASN A 151 -11.39 14.47 5.05
CA ASN A 151 -10.38 13.42 5.09
C ASN A 151 -10.97 12.02 5.40
N PHE A 152 -12.30 11.87 5.42
CA PHE A 152 -12.98 10.70 5.93
C PHE A 152 -12.50 9.37 5.33
N ASN A 153 -12.30 9.34 4.01
CA ASN A 153 -11.85 8.13 3.31
C ASN A 153 -10.42 7.68 3.68
N ASN A 154 -9.60 8.60 4.19
CA ASN A 154 -8.22 8.34 4.60
C ASN A 154 -8.11 8.02 6.10
N LEU A 155 -9.19 8.15 6.87
CA LEU A 155 -9.19 7.81 8.29
C LEU A 155 -9.08 6.30 8.49
N LYS A 156 -8.48 5.86 9.60
CA LYS A 156 -8.58 4.47 10.03
C LYS A 156 -10.04 4.10 10.35
N GLU A 157 -10.36 2.81 10.27
CA GLU A 157 -11.74 2.32 10.50
C GLU A 157 -12.29 2.81 11.84
N GLU A 158 -11.54 2.64 12.92
CA GLU A 158 -11.93 3.10 14.27
C GLU A 158 -12.23 4.61 14.30
N SER A 159 -11.44 5.42 13.60
CA SER A 159 -11.65 6.87 13.50
C SER A 159 -12.89 7.22 12.68
N ARG A 160 -13.17 6.47 11.60
CA ARG A 160 -14.41 6.61 10.81
C ARG A 160 -15.64 6.26 11.64
N GLU A 161 -15.58 5.16 12.39
CA GLU A 161 -16.65 4.72 13.28
C GLU A 161 -16.95 5.79 14.35
N LYS A 162 -15.91 6.31 15.02
CA LYS A 162 -16.06 7.41 15.98
C LYS A 162 -16.70 8.65 15.35
N TYR A 163 -16.21 9.08 14.19
CA TYR A 163 -16.79 10.22 13.45
C TYR A 163 -18.29 9.99 13.13
N ASN A 164 -18.62 8.84 12.54
CA ASN A 164 -20.00 8.49 12.18
C ASN A 164 -20.92 8.44 13.41
N LYS A 165 -20.42 7.97 14.55
CA LYS A 165 -21.15 8.00 15.81
C LYS A 165 -21.50 9.43 16.21
N PHE A 166 -20.54 10.36 16.19
CA PHE A 166 -20.81 11.77 16.50
C PHE A 166 -21.83 12.39 15.55
N ILE A 167 -21.68 12.19 14.24
CA ILE A 167 -22.63 12.71 13.24
C ILE A 167 -24.05 12.14 13.50
N SER A 168 -24.16 10.84 13.76
CA SER A 168 -25.45 10.20 14.05
C SER A 168 -26.10 10.76 15.32
N GLU A 169 -25.32 10.98 16.37
CA GLU A 169 -25.82 11.50 17.64
C GLU A 169 -26.26 12.97 17.53
N MET A 170 -25.53 13.78 16.77
CA MET A 170 -25.93 15.17 16.48
C MET A 170 -27.20 15.25 15.63
N GLY A 171 -27.38 14.36 14.66
CA GLY A 171 -28.56 14.35 13.78
C GLY A 171 -29.85 13.81 14.40
N LYS A 172 -29.80 13.24 15.61
CA LYS A 172 -30.98 12.74 16.36
C LYS A 172 -31.70 13.83 17.17
N ILE A 173 -31.19 15.05 17.18
CA ILE A 173 -31.68 16.19 17.96
C ILE A 173 -32.35 17.20 17.04
#